data_AF-A0A6N7QUQ9-F1
#
_entry.id   AF-A0A6N7QUQ9-F1
#
_cell.length_a   1.000
_cell.length_b   1.000
_cell.length_c   1.000
_cell.angle_alpha   90.00
_cell.angle_beta   90.00
_cell.angle_gamma   90.00
#
_symmetry.space_group_name_H-M   'P 1'
#
loop_
_entity.id
_entity.type
_entity.pdbx_description
1 polymer ?
#
loop_
_entity_poly.entity_id
_entity_poly.type
_entity_poly.pdbx_seq_one_letter_code
_entity_poly.pdbx_strand_id
1 'polypeptide(L)'
;MKGFVGNMLAIAPQLSASELTQPVHLLLTTDEEIGCLGVQAVIQELVMQGPRPDWALIGEPTDLQICTAHKGKVAYNVSVEGQTGHSSNPDGGLNAVDLAARLIVALGDMGVALRRYPAAAGSLDISLGFYSCGPG
;
A
#
# COMPACT_ATOMS: atom_id res chain seq x y z
N MET A 1 -6.07 -13.26 3.79
CA MET A 1 -6.94 -13.47 2.60
C MET A 1 -7.31 -14.92 2.26
N LYS A 2 -6.39 -15.91 2.22
CA LYS A 2 -6.71 -17.29 1.73
C LYS A 2 -7.88 -17.99 2.47
N GLY A 3 -8.04 -17.75 3.77
CA GLY A 3 -9.18 -18.29 4.53
C GLY A 3 -10.53 -17.75 4.04
N PHE A 4 -10.61 -16.46 3.72
CA PHE A 4 -11.82 -15.86 3.13
C PHE A 4 -12.14 -16.48 1.77
N VAL A 5 -11.13 -16.61 0.90
CA VAL A 5 -11.29 -17.26 -0.41
C VAL A 5 -11.80 -18.70 -0.26
N GLY A 6 -11.21 -19.47 0.65
CA GLY A 6 -11.65 -20.84 0.94
C GLY A 6 -13.12 -20.90 1.39
N ASN A 7 -13.53 -20.00 2.29
CA ASN A 7 -14.92 -19.92 2.73
C ASN A 7 -15.88 -19.52 1.61
N MET A 8 -15.53 -18.50 0.81
CA MET A 8 -16.36 -18.07 -0.32
C MET A 8 -16.54 -19.16 -1.38
N LEU A 9 -15.47 -19.90 -1.69
CA LEU A 9 -15.55 -21.05 -2.60
C LEU A 9 -16.36 -22.20 -2.02
N ALA A 10 -16.29 -22.45 -0.71
CA ALA A 10 -17.08 -23.48 -0.04
C ALA A 10 -18.59 -23.20 -0.11
N ILE A 11 -19.00 -21.92 -0.03
CA ILE A 11 -20.42 -21.53 -0.09
C ILE A 11 -20.91 -21.22 -1.51
N ALA A 12 -20.01 -21.10 -2.50
CA ALA A 12 -20.37 -20.74 -3.87
C ALA A 12 -21.48 -21.63 -4.49
N PRO A 13 -21.50 -22.97 -4.30
CA PRO A 13 -22.59 -23.81 -4.80
C PRO A 13 -23.95 -23.46 -4.18
N GLN A 14 -23.96 -23.11 -2.89
CA GLN A 14 -25.17 -22.74 -2.16
C GLN A 14 -25.68 -21.37 -2.63
N LEU A 15 -24.77 -20.41 -2.84
CA LEU A 15 -25.12 -19.10 -3.41
C LEU A 15 -25.71 -19.24 -4.82
N SER A 16 -25.12 -20.09 -5.65
CA SER A 16 -25.60 -20.36 -7.02
C SER A 16 -26.99 -21.00 -7.05
N ALA A 17 -27.31 -21.85 -6.08
CA ALA A 17 -28.61 -22.53 -5.96
C ALA A 17 -29.69 -21.69 -5.24
N SER A 18 -29.34 -20.55 -4.68
CA SER A 18 -30.25 -19.72 -3.89
C SER A 18 -30.99 -18.70 -4.75
N GLU A 19 -32.24 -18.37 -4.37
CA GLU A 19 -32.94 -17.22 -4.94
C GLU A 19 -32.40 -15.92 -4.33
N LEU A 20 -31.43 -15.31 -5.02
CA LEU A 20 -30.82 -14.06 -4.60
C LEU A 20 -31.57 -12.85 -5.18
N THR A 21 -31.80 -11.82 -4.37
CA THR A 21 -32.39 -10.56 -4.82
C THR A 21 -31.43 -9.72 -5.67
N GLN A 22 -30.12 -10.01 -5.58
CA GLN A 22 -29.05 -9.35 -6.33
C GLN A 22 -27.96 -10.38 -6.69
N PRO A 23 -27.27 -10.22 -7.83
CA PRO A 23 -26.21 -11.13 -8.22
C PRO A 23 -24.99 -10.99 -7.29
N VAL A 24 -24.32 -12.12 -7.02
CA VAL A 24 -23.04 -12.17 -6.31
C VAL A 24 -21.93 -12.47 -7.30
N HIS A 25 -20.93 -11.60 -7.35
CA HIS A 25 -19.73 -11.78 -8.17
C HIS A 25 -18.53 -12.04 -7.26
N LEU A 26 -17.77 -13.10 -7.53
CA LEU A 26 -16.50 -13.36 -6.86
C LEU A 26 -15.35 -12.87 -7.73
N LEU A 27 -14.66 -11.82 -7.28
CA LEU A 27 -13.47 -11.30 -7.92
C LEU A 27 -12.22 -11.76 -7.16
N LEU A 28 -11.37 -12.54 -7.82
CA LEU A 28 -10.09 -13.00 -7.27
C LEU A 28 -8.96 -12.45 -8.13
N THR A 29 -8.10 -11.63 -7.53
CA THR A 29 -6.94 -11.04 -8.20
C THR A 29 -5.66 -11.63 -7.64
N THR A 30 -4.60 -11.60 -8.46
CA THR A 30 -3.24 -11.95 -8.04
C THR A 30 -2.41 -10.69 -7.82
N ASP A 31 -1.23 -10.86 -7.23
CA ASP A 31 -0.18 -9.83 -7.19
C ASP A 31 -0.51 -8.57 -6.34
N GLU A 32 -1.38 -8.68 -5.35
CA GLU A 32 -1.71 -7.57 -4.43
C GLU A 32 -0.47 -7.11 -3.63
N GLU A 33 0.33 -8.05 -3.13
CA GLU A 33 1.44 -7.76 -2.20
C GLU A 33 2.69 -7.13 -2.86
N ILE A 34 2.75 -7.09 -4.20
CA ILE A 34 3.94 -6.61 -4.93
C ILE A 34 3.61 -5.37 -5.76
N GLY A 35 2.66 -5.48 -6.69
CA GLY A 35 2.38 -4.41 -7.66
C GLY A 35 0.92 -4.04 -7.83
N CYS A 36 0.00 -4.80 -7.25
CA CYS A 36 -1.44 -4.72 -7.50
C CYS A 36 -1.80 -4.75 -9.00
N LEU A 37 -0.97 -5.39 -9.84
CA LEU A 37 -1.17 -5.39 -11.29
C LEU A 37 -2.44 -6.14 -11.70
N GLY A 38 -2.76 -7.23 -10.99
CA GLY A 38 -3.95 -8.03 -11.26
C GLY A 38 -5.25 -7.25 -11.08
N VAL A 39 -5.36 -6.44 -10.02
CA VAL A 39 -6.57 -5.64 -9.79
C VAL A 39 -6.67 -4.45 -10.75
N GLN A 40 -5.54 -3.85 -11.16
CA GLN A 40 -5.54 -2.75 -12.13
C GLN A 40 -6.12 -3.18 -13.48
N ALA A 41 -5.70 -4.34 -14.00
CA ALA A 41 -6.23 -4.88 -15.25
C ALA A 41 -7.74 -5.16 -15.15
N VAL A 42 -8.18 -5.79 -14.06
CA VAL A 42 -9.59 -6.11 -13.88
C VAL A 42 -10.45 -4.87 -13.71
N ILE A 43 -9.99 -3.85 -12.97
CA ILE A 43 -10.73 -2.58 -12.84
C ILE A 43 -10.96 -1.94 -14.22
N GLN A 44 -9.96 -1.96 -15.11
CA GLN A 44 -10.13 -1.40 -16.46
C GLN A 44 -11.24 -2.11 -17.24
N GLU A 45 -11.29 -3.44 -17.18
CA GLU A 45 -12.36 -4.23 -17.81
C GLU A 45 -13.72 -3.97 -17.15
N LEU A 46 -13.76 -3.92 -15.82
CA LEU A 46 -14.98 -3.66 -15.06
C LEU A 46 -15.59 -2.30 -15.38
N VAL A 47 -14.76 -1.26 -15.46
CA VAL A 47 -15.21 0.11 -15.78
C VAL A 47 -15.76 0.18 -17.22
N MET A 48 -15.13 -0.52 -18.16
CA MET A 48 -15.56 -0.49 -19.56
C MET A 48 -16.86 -1.27 -19.78
N GLN A 49 -16.95 -2.51 -19.31
CA GLN A 49 -18.04 -3.44 -19.68
C GLN A 49 -18.46 -4.42 -18.58
N GLY A 50 -17.91 -4.33 -17.37
CA GLY A 50 -18.20 -5.29 -16.32
C GLY A 50 -19.40 -4.97 -15.44
N PRO A 51 -19.70 -5.86 -14.48
CA PRO A 51 -20.75 -5.65 -13.48
C PRO A 51 -20.49 -4.40 -12.64
N ARG A 52 -21.57 -3.72 -12.26
CA ARG A 52 -21.57 -2.54 -11.38
C ARG A 52 -22.24 -2.88 -10.05
N PRO A 53 -21.51 -3.48 -9.10
CA PRO A 53 -22.08 -3.86 -7.82
C PRO A 53 -22.38 -2.61 -6.97
N ASP A 54 -23.46 -2.66 -6.20
CA ASP A 54 -23.80 -1.62 -5.20
C ASP A 54 -22.83 -1.65 -4.00
N TRP A 55 -22.25 -2.82 -3.72
CA TRP A 55 -21.38 -3.08 -2.57
C TRP A 55 -20.24 -4.03 -2.94
N ALA A 56 -19.07 -3.84 -2.32
CA ALA A 56 -17.95 -4.76 -2.40
C ALA A 56 -17.53 -5.21 -1.00
N LEU A 57 -17.39 -6.52 -0.80
CA LEU A 57 -16.85 -7.09 0.43
C LEU A 57 -15.43 -7.57 0.16
N ILE A 58 -14.45 -6.97 0.86
CA ILE A 58 -13.03 -7.31 0.71
C ILE A 58 -12.63 -8.25 1.84
N GLY A 59 -12.07 -9.40 1.48
CA GLY A 59 -11.72 -10.49 2.39
C GLY A 59 -10.44 -10.30 3.22
N GLU A 60 -10.16 -9.07 3.65
CA GLU A 60 -8.99 -8.77 4.49
C GLU A 60 -9.17 -9.26 5.92
N PRO A 61 -8.08 -9.62 6.63
CA PRO A 61 -8.16 -10.05 8.02
C PRO A 61 -8.47 -8.86 8.94
N THR A 62 -9.76 -8.68 9.27
CA THR A 62 -10.25 -7.63 10.17
C THR A 62 -10.76 -8.17 11.50
N ASP A 63 -10.37 -9.39 11.88
CA ASP A 63 -10.90 -10.10 13.06
C ASP A 63 -12.44 -10.13 13.11
N LEU A 64 -13.06 -10.29 11.93
CA LEU A 64 -14.52 -10.28 11.72
C LEU A 64 -15.20 -8.95 12.07
N GLN A 65 -14.44 -7.86 12.16
CA GLN A 65 -14.99 -6.52 12.32
C GLN A 65 -15.21 -5.84 10.96
N ILE A 66 -16.24 -4.99 10.88
CA ILE A 66 -16.51 -4.21 9.67
C ILE A 66 -15.48 -3.07 9.58
N CYS A 67 -14.69 -3.08 8.51
CA CYS A 67 -13.78 -2.00 8.16
C CYS A 67 -14.30 -1.31 6.90
N THR A 68 -14.66 -0.02 7.01
CA THR A 68 -15.21 0.76 5.89
C THR A 68 -14.18 1.63 5.17
N ALA A 69 -12.95 1.70 5.70
CA ALA A 69 -11.89 2.52 5.14
C ALA A 69 -10.50 1.96 5.51
N HIS A 70 -9.56 2.08 4.58
CA HIS A 70 -8.14 1.82 4.80
C HIS A 70 -7.31 3.06 4.43
N LYS A 71 -6.08 3.15 4.96
CA LYS A 71 -5.18 4.25 4.61
C LYS A 71 -4.68 4.06 3.18
N GLY A 72 -4.67 5.14 2.40
CA GLY A 72 -3.93 5.16 1.15
C GLY A 72 -2.42 5.04 1.41
N LYS A 73 -1.69 4.52 0.42
CA LYS A 73 -0.24 4.36 0.46
C LYS A 73 0.39 5.09 -0.72
N VAL A 74 1.44 5.85 -0.45
CA VAL A 74 2.35 6.39 -1.45
C VAL A 74 3.77 6.05 -1.03
N ALA A 75 4.59 5.61 -1.98
CA ALA A 75 5.99 5.28 -1.76
C ALA A 75 6.88 6.10 -2.70
N TYR A 76 8.01 6.56 -2.18
CA TYR A 76 8.99 7.36 -2.93
C TYR A 76 10.37 6.71 -2.79
N ASN A 77 11.11 6.65 -3.90
CA ASN A 77 12.54 6.36 -3.89
C ASN A 77 13.30 7.68 -3.85
N VAL A 78 14.16 7.84 -2.85
CA VAL A 78 14.95 9.07 -2.66
C VAL A 78 16.43 8.72 -2.74
N SER A 79 17.13 9.32 -3.69
CA SER A 79 18.59 9.25 -3.81
C SER A 79 19.21 10.51 -3.22
N VAL A 80 20.19 10.34 -2.34
CA VAL A 80 20.96 11.46 -1.77
C VAL A 80 22.36 11.40 -2.35
N GLU A 81 22.71 12.43 -3.11
CA GLU A 81 24.01 12.55 -3.75
C GLU A 81 24.89 13.52 -2.97
N GLY A 82 26.14 13.11 -2.77
CA GLY A 82 27.18 13.92 -2.18
C GLY A 82 28.17 14.42 -3.24
N GLN A 83 29.22 15.08 -2.79
CA GLN A 83 30.35 15.47 -3.61
C GLN A 83 31.61 14.81 -3.07
N THR A 84 32.34 14.11 -3.93
CA THR A 84 33.59 13.44 -3.55
C THR A 84 34.64 14.46 -3.12
N GLY A 85 35.28 14.20 -1.99
CA GLY A 85 36.34 15.02 -1.42
C GLY A 85 37.40 14.13 -0.77
N HIS A 86 38.58 14.69 -0.53
CA HIS A 86 39.62 13.97 0.19
C HIS A 86 39.15 13.74 1.64
N SER A 87 39.26 12.51 2.16
CA SER A 87 38.73 12.17 3.49
C SER A 87 39.35 12.99 4.63
N SER A 88 40.54 13.56 4.41
CA SER A 88 41.22 14.46 5.34
C SER A 88 40.90 15.96 5.13
N ASN A 89 40.08 16.31 4.14
CA ASN A 89 39.59 17.67 3.92
C ASN A 89 38.05 17.65 3.80
N PRO A 90 37.32 17.60 4.93
CA PRO A 90 35.86 17.50 4.95
C PRO A 90 35.16 18.65 4.22
N ASP A 91 35.76 19.83 4.21
CA ASP A 91 35.23 21.02 3.52
C ASP A 91 35.39 20.92 1.99
N GLY A 92 36.19 19.97 1.50
CA GLY A 92 36.43 19.73 0.08
C GLY A 92 35.41 18.80 -0.59
N GLY A 93 34.35 18.39 0.11
CA GLY A 93 33.29 17.55 -0.42
C GLY A 93 31.97 17.71 0.34
N LEU A 94 30.95 16.96 -0.08
CA LEU A 94 29.65 16.89 0.60
C LEU A 94 29.36 15.43 0.91
N ASN A 95 29.24 15.12 2.20
CA ASN A 95 28.95 13.76 2.64
C ASN A 95 27.46 13.44 2.43
N ALA A 96 27.17 12.56 1.47
CA ALA A 96 25.82 12.09 1.20
C ALA A 96 25.14 11.48 2.44
N VAL A 97 25.92 10.83 3.31
CA VAL A 97 25.42 10.20 4.54
C VAL A 97 24.93 11.25 5.53
N ASP A 98 25.65 12.36 5.68
CA ASP A 98 25.25 13.44 6.61
C ASP A 98 24.00 14.16 6.11
N LEU A 99 23.88 14.36 4.79
CA LEU A 99 22.68 14.89 4.16
C LEU A 99 21.48 13.95 4.35
N ALA A 100 21.67 12.64 4.11
CA ALA A 100 20.65 11.63 4.30
C ALA A 100 20.20 11.57 5.78
N ALA A 101 21.13 11.62 6.73
CA ALA A 101 20.83 11.62 8.16
C ALA A 101 19.91 12.77 8.56
N ARG A 102 20.18 13.99 8.06
CA ARG A 102 19.33 15.17 8.30
C ARG A 102 17.94 15.01 7.69
N LEU A 103 17.85 14.48 6.47
CA LEU A 103 16.58 14.22 5.82
C LEU A 103 15.73 13.19 6.59
N ILE A 104 16.36 12.12 7.09
CA ILE A 104 15.71 11.08 7.89
C ILE A 104 15.08 11.67 9.15
N VAL A 105 15.82 12.51 9.87
CA VAL A 105 15.32 13.18 11.09
C VAL A 105 14.12 14.06 10.75
N ALA A 106 14.22 14.90 9.71
CA ALA A 106 13.13 15.78 9.30
C ALA A 106 11.86 15.01 8.91
N LEU A 107 12.00 13.89 8.20
CA LEU A 107 10.86 13.02 7.84
C LEU A 107 10.25 12.32 9.07
N GLY A 108 11.07 11.94 10.04
CA GLY A 108 10.60 11.40 11.32
C GLY A 108 9.75 12.42 12.10
N ASP A 109 10.24 13.65 12.22
CA ASP A 109 9.53 14.75 12.88
C ASP A 109 8.20 15.07 12.17
N MET A 110 8.22 15.08 10.83
CA MET A 110 7.01 15.24 10.02
C MET A 110 6.00 14.12 10.30
N GLY A 111 6.45 12.86 10.39
CA GLY A 111 5.58 11.72 10.71
C GLY A 111 4.89 11.89 12.06
N VAL A 112 5.61 12.35 13.09
CA VAL A 112 5.03 12.66 14.41
C VAL A 112 4.01 13.79 14.32
N ALA A 113 4.30 14.85 13.57
CA ALA A 113 3.39 15.98 13.41
C ALA A 113 2.09 15.56 12.68
N LEU A 114 2.20 14.71 11.66
CA LEU A 114 1.08 14.26 10.85
C LEU A 114 0.07 13.41 11.61
N ARG A 115 0.49 12.72 12.68
CA ARG A 115 -0.42 11.91 13.51
C ARG A 115 -1.52 12.71 14.20
N ARG A 116 -1.36 14.03 14.30
CA ARG A 116 -2.34 14.94 14.92
C ARG A 116 -3.55 15.21 14.02
N TYR A 117 -3.45 14.93 12.72
CA TYR A 117 -4.56 15.15 11.80
C TYR A 117 -5.52 13.95 11.83
N PRO A 118 -6.82 14.18 12.09
CA PRO A 118 -7.82 13.13 12.06
C PRO A 118 -8.06 12.68 10.62
N ALA A 119 -8.07 11.37 10.38
CA ALA A 119 -8.49 10.79 9.11
C ALA A 119 -9.45 9.62 9.37
N ALA A 120 -10.33 9.34 8.41
CA ALA A 120 -11.36 8.30 8.51
C ALA A 120 -10.78 6.89 8.74
N ALA A 121 -9.53 6.64 8.30
CA ALA A 121 -8.82 5.37 8.45
C ALA A 121 -7.70 5.41 9.51
N GLY A 122 -7.76 6.36 10.45
CA GLY A 122 -6.73 6.56 11.49
C GLY A 122 -5.68 7.62 11.14
N SER A 123 -4.63 7.73 11.95
CA SER A 123 -3.58 8.76 11.78
C SER A 123 -2.75 8.57 10.50
N LEU A 124 -2.22 9.65 9.93
CA LEU A 124 -1.19 9.52 8.89
C LEU A 124 0.14 9.06 9.51
N ASP A 125 0.86 8.21 8.78
CA ASP A 125 2.14 7.64 9.22
C ASP A 125 3.16 7.72 8.07
N ILE A 126 4.43 7.88 8.45
CA ILE A 126 5.57 7.83 7.53
C ILE A 126 6.46 6.67 7.98
N SER A 127 6.80 5.79 7.05
CA SER A 127 7.75 4.71 7.25
C SER A 127 8.94 4.91 6.32
N LEU A 128 10.15 4.77 6.86
CA LEU A 128 11.40 4.93 6.11
C LEU A 128 12.07 3.55 5.97
N GLY A 129 12.45 3.21 4.74
CA GLY A 129 13.29 2.05 4.42
C GLY A 129 14.62 2.52 3.86
N PHE A 130 15.70 1.79 4.17
CA PHE A 130 17.04 2.10 3.70
C PHE A 130 17.54 1.00 2.76
N TYR A 131 17.96 1.41 1.57
CA TYR A 131 18.63 0.54 0.61
C TYR A 131 19.98 1.17 0.28
N SER A 132 21.06 0.45 0.54
CA SER A 132 22.42 0.90 0.21
C SER A 132 22.70 0.56 -1.25
N CYS A 133 22.80 1.58 -2.10
CA CYS A 133 23.43 1.43 -3.42
C CYS A 133 24.88 1.91 -3.29
N GLY A 134 25.82 0.96 -3.20
CA GLY A 134 27.26 1.26 -3.29
C GLY A 134 27.62 1.74 -4.71
N PRO A 135 28.84 2.28 -4.90
CA PRO A 135 29.23 2.85 -6.20
C PRO A 135 29.17 1.78 -7.29
N GLY A 136 28.52 2.15 -8.40
CA GLY A 136 28.69 1.47 -9.70
C GLY A 136 30.05 1.78 -10.31
#